data_AF-A0A3D2S9J3-F1
#
_entry.id   AF-A0A3D2S9J3-F1
#
_cell.length_a   1.000
_cell.length_b   1.000
_cell.length_c   1.000
_cell.angle_alpha   90.00
_cell.angle_beta   90.00
_cell.angle_gamma   90.00
#
_symmetry.space_group_name_H-M   'P 1'
#
loop_
_entity.id
_entity.type
_entity.pdbx_description
1 polymer ?
#
loop_
_entity_poly.entity_id
_entity_poly.type
_entity_poly.pdbx_seq_one_letter_code
_entity_poly.pdbx_strand_id
1 'polypeptide(L)'
;GMYATYHGPKGIRAIANHIHRSTVRLAGALTEIGYTIINNSYFDTLTIEVGADSPAIEKAALAAGINLGYEADGKVRIALDETVNDKDLLDIIDVFNGVKGTHVVLDAEHDGGIPSGLERTTDYLTHPVFNRFRSETEMMRYIKRLENKDLSLTGSMIALGSCTMKLNAATELLPITWPEFSAMHPFVPVNQAQGYAEILSELEKDLCEITRFSACSLQPNSGAQGEYAGLMVIRAYHIDRGDHHRVKVLIPASAHGTNPASGVMAGMEVVVVKSDDKGYVDMDDLRMKAEEHKDTLAGLMVTYPSTHGVFEETITEICDIVHQNGGLVYMDGANMN
;
A
#
# COMPACT_ATOMS: atom_id res chain seq x y z
N GLY A 1 -5.08 7.80 -14.64
CA GLY A 1 -5.09 8.52 -15.93
C GLY A 1 -6.22 8.09 -16.86
N MET A 2 -6.24 6.83 -17.28
CA MET A 2 -7.20 6.34 -18.29
C MET A 2 -8.66 6.35 -17.84
N TYR A 3 -8.97 5.91 -16.62
CA TYR A 3 -10.33 5.94 -16.06
C TYR A 3 -10.97 7.34 -16.15
N ALA A 4 -10.30 8.37 -15.63
CA ALA A 4 -10.76 9.75 -15.74
C ALA A 4 -10.82 10.27 -17.19
N THR A 5 -9.98 9.75 -18.08
CA THR A 5 -10.02 10.10 -19.52
C THR A 5 -11.25 9.53 -20.19
N TYR A 6 -11.61 8.28 -19.87
CA TYR A 6 -12.77 7.59 -20.42
C TYR A 6 -14.07 8.24 -19.97
N HIS A 7 -14.26 8.36 -18.65
CA HIS A 7 -15.49 8.91 -18.05
C HIS A 7 -15.58 10.44 -18.17
N GLY A 8 -14.45 11.13 -17.97
CA GLY A 8 -14.36 12.59 -17.94
C GLY A 8 -15.25 13.24 -16.88
N PRO A 9 -15.42 14.57 -16.93
CA PRO A 9 -16.08 15.29 -15.84
C PRO A 9 -17.54 14.86 -15.65
N LYS A 10 -18.27 14.59 -16.74
CA LYS A 10 -19.68 14.15 -16.65
C LYS A 10 -19.82 12.72 -16.11
N GLY A 11 -19.00 11.78 -16.59
CA GLY A 11 -19.06 10.39 -16.15
C GLY A 11 -18.63 10.25 -14.68
N ILE A 12 -17.53 10.89 -14.30
CA ILE A 12 -17.07 10.91 -12.90
C ILE A 12 -18.12 11.53 -11.98
N ARG A 13 -18.78 12.63 -12.40
CA ARG A 13 -19.89 13.21 -11.65
C ARG A 13 -21.08 12.26 -11.55
N ALA A 14 -21.43 11.56 -12.63
CA ALA A 14 -22.55 10.62 -12.64
C ALA A 14 -22.33 9.46 -11.68
N ILE A 15 -21.12 8.88 -11.67
CA ILE A 15 -20.70 7.82 -10.75
C ILE A 15 -20.75 8.33 -9.30
N ALA A 16 -20.12 9.48 -9.02
CA ALA A 16 -20.13 10.06 -7.68
C ALA A 16 -21.55 10.35 -7.18
N ASN A 17 -22.42 10.89 -8.04
CA ASN A 17 -23.82 11.14 -7.70
C ASN A 17 -24.61 9.85 -7.49
N HIS A 18 -24.31 8.78 -8.22
CA HIS A 18 -24.94 7.47 -8.02
C HIS A 18 -24.60 6.89 -6.66
N ILE A 19 -23.31 6.86 -6.32
CA ILE A 19 -22.82 6.40 -5.01
C ILE A 19 -23.50 7.23 -3.91
N HIS A 20 -23.42 8.56 -4.02
CA HIS A 20 -23.97 9.46 -3.02
C HIS A 20 -25.48 9.28 -2.81
N ARG A 21 -26.27 9.23 -3.90
CA ARG A 21 -27.72 9.00 -3.79
C ARG A 21 -28.05 7.65 -3.16
N SER A 22 -27.28 6.62 -3.48
CA SER A 22 -27.44 5.29 -2.88
C SER A 22 -27.20 5.35 -1.37
N THR A 23 -26.16 6.07 -0.93
CA THR A 23 -25.87 6.28 0.49
C THR A 23 -26.96 7.10 1.20
N VAL A 24 -27.50 8.15 0.57
CA VAL A 24 -28.60 8.94 1.14
C VAL A 24 -29.87 8.11 1.30
N ARG A 25 -30.21 7.27 0.31
CA ARG A 25 -31.35 6.33 0.40
C ARG A 25 -31.16 5.30 1.50
N LEU A 26 -29.94 4.75 1.64
CA LEU A 26 -29.61 3.84 2.73
C LEU A 26 -29.73 4.53 4.09
N ALA A 27 -29.22 5.74 4.24
CA ALA A 27 -29.34 6.51 5.48
C ALA A 27 -30.80 6.76 5.88
N GLY A 28 -31.66 7.08 4.91
CA GLY A 28 -33.10 7.23 5.08
C GLY A 28 -33.76 5.96 5.63
N ALA A 29 -33.56 4.85 4.92
CA ALA A 29 -34.11 3.55 5.31
C ALA A 29 -33.63 3.11 6.71
N LEU A 30 -32.34 3.26 7.02
CA LEU A 30 -31.79 2.93 8.35
C LEU A 30 -32.38 3.82 9.46
N THR A 31 -32.66 5.09 9.17
CA THR A 31 -33.32 5.99 10.11
C THR A 31 -34.77 5.58 10.36
N GLU A 32 -35.50 5.18 9.31
CA GLU A 32 -36.88 4.69 9.43
C GLU A 32 -36.97 3.36 10.20
N ILE A 33 -35.97 2.49 10.07
CA ILE A 33 -35.83 1.28 10.89
C ILE A 33 -35.66 1.63 12.39
N GLY A 34 -35.15 2.83 12.68
CA GLY A 34 -34.94 3.32 14.04
C GLY A 34 -33.49 3.30 14.49
N TYR A 35 -32.53 3.26 13.56
CA TYR A 35 -31.11 3.47 13.86
C TYR A 35 -30.73 4.95 13.76
N THR A 36 -29.70 5.36 14.49
CA THR A 36 -29.22 6.76 14.46
C THR A 36 -27.99 6.85 13.57
N ILE A 37 -28.05 7.67 12.52
CA ILE A 37 -26.88 8.04 11.72
C ILE A 37 -26.11 9.14 12.47
N ILE A 38 -24.84 8.90 12.79
CA ILE A 38 -24.01 9.83 13.57
C ILE A 38 -23.46 10.96 12.70
N ASN A 39 -23.21 10.71 11.42
CA ASN A 39 -22.67 11.72 10.51
C ASN A 39 -23.73 12.78 10.19
N ASN A 40 -23.40 14.05 10.45
CA ASN A 40 -24.23 15.18 10.00
C ASN A 40 -24.12 15.45 8.49
N SER A 41 -23.02 15.01 7.88
CA SER A 41 -22.76 15.09 6.44
C SER A 41 -21.88 13.92 5.99
N TYR A 42 -22.10 13.46 4.76
CA TYR A 42 -21.45 12.27 4.21
C TYR A 42 -21.50 12.26 2.67
N PHE A 43 -20.55 11.54 2.06
CA PHE A 43 -20.57 11.24 0.64
C PHE A 43 -21.08 9.81 0.41
N ASP A 44 -20.27 8.82 0.74
CA ASP A 44 -20.51 7.39 0.49
C ASP A 44 -20.57 6.54 1.77
N THR A 45 -20.12 7.10 2.89
CA THR A 45 -19.88 6.37 4.14
C THR A 45 -20.79 6.85 5.27
N LEU A 46 -21.43 5.90 5.96
CA LEU A 46 -22.26 6.12 7.13
C LEU A 46 -21.65 5.43 8.35
N THR A 47 -21.68 6.11 9.49
CA THR A 47 -21.44 5.60 10.83
C THR A 47 -22.76 5.60 11.58
N ILE A 48 -23.18 4.42 12.02
CA ILE A 48 -24.50 4.16 12.57
C ILE A 48 -24.32 3.73 14.03
N GLU A 49 -25.04 4.39 14.93
CA GLU A 49 -25.15 3.95 16.32
C GLU A 49 -26.17 2.81 16.39
N VAL A 50 -25.68 1.59 16.64
CA VAL A 50 -26.52 0.39 16.72
C VAL A 50 -26.50 -0.24 18.13
N GLY A 51 -25.57 0.17 18.99
CA GLY A 51 -25.45 -0.28 20.37
C GLY A 51 -25.39 -1.80 20.50
N ALA A 52 -26.28 -2.35 21.31
CA ALA A 52 -26.34 -3.79 21.59
C ALA A 52 -26.71 -4.65 20.36
N ASP A 53 -27.22 -4.06 19.28
CA ASP A 53 -27.58 -4.78 18.06
C ASP A 53 -26.34 -5.17 17.22
N SER A 54 -25.17 -4.55 17.49
CA SER A 54 -23.95 -4.71 16.67
C SER A 54 -23.57 -6.18 16.41
N PRO A 55 -23.47 -7.09 17.41
CA PRO A 55 -23.12 -8.49 17.16
C PRO A 55 -24.15 -9.27 16.34
N ALA A 56 -25.44 -8.90 16.46
CA ALA A 56 -26.52 -9.53 15.69
C ALA A 56 -26.47 -9.07 14.22
N ILE A 57 -26.20 -7.78 13.99
CA ILE A 57 -25.97 -7.21 12.66
C ILE A 57 -24.76 -7.86 12.01
N GLU A 58 -23.64 -8.01 12.74
CA GLU A 58 -22.44 -8.66 12.22
C GLU A 58 -22.72 -10.07 11.73
N LYS A 59 -23.38 -10.88 12.56
CA LYS A 59 -23.75 -12.24 12.21
C LYS A 59 -24.67 -12.30 10.98
N ALA A 60 -25.66 -11.42 10.91
CA ALA A 60 -26.61 -11.38 9.80
C ALA A 60 -25.96 -10.89 8.49
N ALA A 61 -25.13 -9.85 8.55
CA ALA A 61 -24.36 -9.35 7.40
C ALA A 61 -23.41 -10.42 6.85
N LEU A 62 -22.66 -11.12 7.71
CA LEU A 62 -21.77 -12.20 7.29
C LEU A 62 -22.53 -13.37 6.65
N ALA A 63 -23.73 -13.70 7.16
CA ALA A 63 -24.59 -14.72 6.55
C ALA A 63 -25.11 -14.31 5.16
N ALA A 64 -25.23 -13.01 4.90
CA ALA A 64 -25.55 -12.44 3.59
C ALA A 64 -24.32 -12.22 2.68
N GLY A 65 -23.11 -12.54 3.15
CA GLY A 65 -21.87 -12.30 2.39
C GLY A 65 -21.43 -10.83 2.36
N ILE A 66 -21.86 -10.03 3.34
CA ILE A 66 -21.56 -8.60 3.45
C ILE A 66 -20.60 -8.37 4.61
N ASN A 67 -19.52 -7.61 4.35
CA ASN A 67 -18.62 -7.12 5.39
C ASN A 67 -18.91 -5.65 5.68
N LEU A 68 -19.13 -5.31 6.95
CA LEU A 68 -19.25 -3.94 7.43
C LEU A 68 -18.08 -3.62 8.37
N GLY A 69 -17.86 -2.34 8.67
CA GLY A 69 -16.90 -1.94 9.70
C GLY A 69 -17.55 -1.92 11.07
N TYR A 70 -16.91 -2.50 12.09
CA TYR A 70 -17.43 -2.53 13.46
C TYR A 70 -16.48 -1.77 14.41
N GLU A 71 -17.04 -0.96 15.30
CA GLU A 71 -16.30 -0.25 16.35
C GLU A 71 -16.63 -0.84 17.74
N ALA A 72 -15.69 -0.73 18.67
CA ALA A 72 -15.80 -1.34 20.00
C ALA A 72 -16.93 -0.76 20.86
N ASP A 73 -17.43 0.42 20.53
CA ASP A 73 -18.50 1.12 21.26
C ASP A 73 -19.91 0.88 20.68
N GLY A 74 -20.06 -0.09 19.78
CA GLY A 74 -21.37 -0.46 19.22
C GLY A 74 -21.77 0.33 17.99
N LYS A 75 -20.82 0.98 17.31
CA LYS A 75 -21.05 1.61 16.00
C LYS A 75 -20.73 0.68 14.85
N VAL A 76 -21.48 0.83 13.77
CA VAL A 76 -21.27 0.14 12.50
C VAL A 76 -21.00 1.17 11.41
N ARG A 77 -20.00 0.92 10.58
CA ARG A 77 -19.63 1.73 9.41
C ARG A 77 -19.96 1.00 8.13
N ILE A 78 -20.62 1.69 7.21
CA ILE A 78 -20.94 1.20 5.86
C ILE A 78 -20.40 2.21 4.87
N ALA A 79 -19.51 1.77 3.98
CA ALA A 79 -19.04 2.56 2.84
C ALA A 79 -19.54 1.91 1.56
N LEU A 80 -20.31 2.68 0.77
CA LEU A 80 -20.78 2.24 -0.54
C LEU A 80 -19.79 2.64 -1.64
N ASP A 81 -19.85 1.97 -2.79
CA ASP A 81 -18.97 2.25 -3.91
C ASP A 81 -19.70 2.15 -5.26
N GLU A 82 -18.96 2.30 -6.37
CA GLU A 82 -19.49 2.29 -7.74
C GLU A 82 -20.25 1.01 -8.09
N THR A 83 -19.96 -0.12 -7.43
CA THR A 83 -20.54 -1.43 -7.76
C THR A 83 -21.96 -1.63 -7.23
N VAL A 84 -22.35 -0.81 -6.24
CA VAL A 84 -23.62 -0.93 -5.52
C VAL A 84 -24.81 -0.64 -6.43
N ASN A 85 -25.75 -1.58 -6.47
CA ASN A 85 -27.05 -1.45 -7.13
C ASN A 85 -28.20 -1.59 -6.12
N ASP A 86 -29.45 -1.46 -6.61
CA ASP A 86 -30.64 -1.50 -5.74
C ASP A 86 -30.79 -2.82 -4.98
N LYS A 87 -30.34 -3.95 -5.55
CA LYS A 87 -30.39 -5.24 -4.85
C LYS A 87 -29.43 -5.24 -3.66
N ASP A 88 -28.22 -4.73 -3.82
CA ASP A 88 -27.24 -4.69 -2.73
C ASP A 88 -27.73 -3.77 -1.59
N LEU A 89 -28.38 -2.65 -1.94
CA LEU A 89 -29.02 -1.79 -0.94
C LEU A 89 -30.12 -2.52 -0.16
N LEU A 90 -30.95 -3.30 -0.85
CA LEU A 90 -31.99 -4.11 -0.21
C LEU A 90 -31.38 -5.21 0.67
N ASP A 91 -30.35 -5.91 0.20
CA ASP A 91 -29.67 -6.94 0.97
C ASP A 91 -29.07 -6.34 2.27
N ILE A 92 -28.51 -5.12 2.21
CA ILE A 92 -28.06 -4.39 3.41
C ILE A 92 -29.26 -4.04 4.30
N ILE A 93 -30.32 -3.44 3.76
CA ILE A 93 -31.51 -3.04 4.55
C ILE A 93 -32.15 -4.23 5.26
N ASP A 94 -32.23 -5.39 4.60
CA ASP A 94 -32.81 -6.62 5.15
C ASP A 94 -32.02 -7.15 6.35
N VAL A 95 -30.70 -6.98 6.39
CA VAL A 95 -29.87 -7.27 7.57
C VAL A 95 -30.35 -6.47 8.79
N PHE A 96 -30.53 -5.16 8.63
CA PHE A 96 -30.93 -4.27 9.72
C PHE A 96 -32.40 -4.46 10.12
N ASN A 97 -33.29 -4.66 9.14
CA ASN A 97 -34.69 -5.01 9.38
C ASN A 97 -34.83 -6.31 10.19
N GLY A 98 -34.09 -7.35 9.80
CA GLY A 98 -34.13 -8.66 10.46
C GLY A 98 -33.72 -8.59 11.93
N VAL A 99 -32.74 -7.75 12.27
CA VAL A 99 -32.29 -7.55 13.66
C VAL A 99 -33.31 -6.73 14.46
N LYS A 100 -33.87 -5.67 13.88
CA LYS A 100 -34.84 -4.81 14.57
C LYS A 100 -36.25 -5.41 14.64
N GLY A 101 -36.56 -6.40 13.80
CA GLY A 101 -37.90 -6.94 13.64
C GLY A 101 -38.84 -5.98 12.91
N THR A 102 -38.30 -5.12 12.04
CA THR A 102 -39.04 -4.15 11.23
C THR A 102 -39.15 -4.61 9.78
N HIS A 103 -39.95 -3.90 8.99
CA HIS A 103 -40.02 -4.12 7.55
C HIS A 103 -40.12 -2.77 6.82
N VAL A 104 -38.97 -2.09 6.77
CA VAL A 104 -38.78 -0.87 5.97
C VAL A 104 -38.34 -1.27 4.56
N VAL A 105 -38.94 -0.65 3.55
CA VAL A 105 -38.58 -0.85 2.15
C VAL A 105 -37.77 0.33 1.63
N LEU A 106 -36.95 0.09 0.60
CA LEU A 106 -36.15 1.14 -0.02
C LEU A 106 -37.05 2.14 -0.77
N ASP A 107 -37.11 3.38 -0.29
CA ASP A 107 -37.81 4.47 -0.99
C ASP A 107 -36.93 5.09 -2.10
N ALA A 108 -37.57 5.76 -3.04
CA ALA A 108 -36.96 6.36 -4.23
C ALA A 108 -36.28 7.70 -3.94
N GLU A 109 -36.76 8.52 -2.99
CA GLU A 109 -36.29 9.90 -2.82
C GLU A 109 -36.01 10.26 -1.36
N HIS A 110 -34.77 10.64 -1.09
CA HIS A 110 -34.33 11.23 0.18
C HIS A 110 -33.35 12.36 -0.15
N ASP A 111 -33.50 13.50 0.52
CA ASP A 111 -32.60 14.64 0.40
C ASP A 111 -31.56 14.62 1.53
N GLY A 112 -30.31 15.01 1.25
CA GLY A 112 -29.31 15.24 2.29
C GLY A 112 -27.89 14.77 1.95
N GLY A 113 -27.08 14.57 2.98
CA GLY A 113 -25.71 14.08 2.89
C GLY A 113 -24.66 15.17 2.66
N ILE A 114 -24.64 15.83 1.50
CA ILE A 114 -23.72 16.96 1.24
C ILE A 114 -24.44 18.30 1.46
N PRO A 115 -23.99 19.14 2.41
CA PRO A 115 -24.55 20.48 2.59
C PRO A 115 -24.35 21.35 1.34
N SER A 116 -25.34 22.19 1.01
CA SER A 116 -25.31 23.08 -0.16
C SER A 116 -24.06 23.99 -0.21
N GLY A 117 -23.56 24.42 0.95
CA GLY A 117 -22.33 25.23 1.06
C GLY A 117 -21.03 24.47 0.76
N LEU A 118 -21.08 23.13 0.66
CA LEU A 118 -19.93 22.27 0.34
C LEU A 118 -20.03 21.65 -1.05
N GLU A 119 -21.09 21.94 -1.81
CA GLU A 119 -21.21 21.48 -3.18
C GLU A 119 -20.13 22.10 -4.08
N ARG A 120 -19.45 21.25 -4.84
CA ARG A 120 -18.42 21.70 -5.77
C ARG A 120 -19.05 22.47 -6.94
N THR A 121 -18.72 23.76 -7.02
CA THR A 121 -19.13 24.67 -8.11
C THR A 121 -18.07 24.85 -9.21
N THR A 122 -16.83 24.43 -8.97
CA THR A 122 -15.72 24.60 -9.93
C THR A 122 -15.66 23.47 -10.95
N ASP A 123 -15.37 23.84 -12.20
CA ASP A 123 -15.09 22.88 -13.27
C ASP A 123 -13.82 22.06 -13.01
N TYR A 124 -13.75 20.88 -13.63
CA TYR A 124 -12.61 19.97 -13.56
C TYR A 124 -12.48 19.14 -14.83
N LEU A 125 -11.31 18.52 -15.02
CA LEU A 125 -11.01 17.74 -16.21
C LEU A 125 -11.30 18.53 -17.51
N THR A 126 -10.98 19.83 -17.48
CA THR A 126 -11.23 20.78 -18.58
C THR A 126 -10.24 20.61 -19.74
N HIS A 127 -9.07 20.00 -19.48
CA HIS A 127 -8.10 19.72 -20.52
C HIS A 127 -8.73 18.81 -21.60
N PRO A 128 -8.49 19.07 -22.90
CA PRO A 128 -9.14 18.33 -23.99
C PRO A 128 -8.94 16.81 -23.94
N VAL A 129 -7.84 16.34 -23.34
CA VAL A 129 -7.58 14.90 -23.18
C VAL A 129 -8.74 14.17 -22.51
N PHE A 130 -9.36 14.78 -21.49
CA PHE A 130 -10.43 14.18 -20.72
C PHE A 130 -11.79 14.28 -21.40
N ASN A 131 -11.88 14.82 -22.63
CA ASN A 131 -13.12 15.05 -23.36
C ASN A 131 -13.13 14.45 -24.77
N ARG A 132 -12.01 13.87 -25.23
CA ARG A 132 -11.81 13.39 -26.61
C ARG A 132 -12.04 11.90 -26.83
N PHE A 133 -11.86 11.06 -25.82
CA PHE A 133 -11.82 9.61 -25.99
C PHE A 133 -12.95 8.96 -25.17
N ARG A 134 -14.17 8.96 -25.74
CA ARG A 134 -15.40 8.57 -25.03
C ARG A 134 -15.94 7.21 -25.45
N SER A 135 -15.68 6.82 -26.69
CA SER A 135 -15.98 5.47 -27.13
C SER A 135 -14.84 4.52 -26.78
N GLU A 136 -15.18 3.24 -26.61
CA GLU A 136 -14.20 2.18 -26.42
C GLU A 136 -13.17 2.17 -27.56
N THR A 137 -13.60 2.33 -28.82
CA THR A 137 -12.70 2.41 -29.99
C THR A 137 -11.72 3.57 -29.91
N GLU A 138 -12.17 4.78 -29.53
CA GLU A 138 -11.28 5.92 -29.36
C GLU A 138 -10.27 5.71 -28.23
N MET A 139 -10.71 5.12 -27.12
CA MET A 139 -9.85 4.81 -25.98
C MET A 139 -8.80 3.78 -26.35
N MET A 140 -9.19 2.68 -27.02
CA MET A 140 -8.24 1.66 -27.52
C MET A 140 -7.18 2.29 -28.44
N ARG A 141 -7.61 3.13 -29.39
CA ARG A 141 -6.69 3.84 -30.29
C ARG A 141 -5.79 4.80 -29.53
N TYR A 142 -6.31 5.48 -28.50
CA TYR A 142 -5.52 6.39 -27.69
C TYR A 142 -4.44 5.66 -26.88
N ILE A 143 -4.82 4.58 -26.18
CA ILE A 143 -3.90 3.72 -25.43
C ILE A 143 -2.83 3.18 -26.36
N LYS A 144 -3.21 2.59 -27.51
CA LYS A 144 -2.24 2.06 -28.48
C LYS A 144 -1.30 3.12 -29.04
N ARG A 145 -1.80 4.35 -29.26
CA ARG A 145 -0.97 5.47 -29.72
C ARG A 145 0.06 5.89 -28.66
N LEU A 146 -0.26 5.82 -27.38
CA LEU A 146 0.71 6.10 -26.32
C LEU A 146 1.70 4.95 -26.18
N GLU A 147 1.22 3.71 -26.13
CA GLU A 147 2.05 2.49 -26.08
C GLU A 147 3.12 2.48 -27.20
N ASN A 148 2.74 2.82 -28.43
CA ASN A 148 3.67 2.84 -29.56
C ASN A 148 4.76 3.93 -29.48
N LYS A 149 4.68 4.88 -28.55
CA LYS A 149 5.72 5.89 -28.33
C LYS A 149 6.81 5.41 -27.38
N ASP A 150 6.53 4.37 -26.60
CA ASP A 150 7.38 3.94 -25.51
C ASP A 150 8.13 2.67 -25.91
N LEU A 151 9.47 2.72 -25.85
CA LEU A 151 10.27 1.50 -25.98
C LEU A 151 10.04 0.62 -24.75
N SER A 152 9.63 -0.62 -24.97
CA SER A 152 9.42 -1.63 -23.92
C SER A 152 10.16 -2.92 -24.25
N LEU A 153 10.12 -3.88 -23.32
CA LEU A 153 10.70 -5.22 -23.50
C LEU A 153 10.07 -6.03 -24.65
N THR A 154 8.94 -5.57 -25.20
CA THR A 154 8.34 -6.16 -26.41
C THR A 154 9.09 -5.79 -27.69
N GLY A 155 9.88 -4.71 -27.67
CA GLY A 155 10.62 -4.22 -28.84
C GLY A 155 12.10 -4.61 -28.84
N SER A 156 12.79 -4.47 -27.71
CA SER A 156 14.20 -4.80 -27.59
C SER A 156 14.62 -5.02 -26.13
N MET A 157 15.87 -5.47 -25.95
CA MET A 157 16.55 -5.39 -24.65
C MET A 157 16.60 -3.93 -24.17
N ILE A 158 16.38 -3.74 -22.86
CA ILE A 158 16.56 -2.47 -22.14
C ILE A 158 17.59 -2.71 -21.03
N ALA A 159 18.85 -2.41 -21.29
CA ALA A 159 19.98 -2.74 -20.40
C ALA A 159 20.25 -1.63 -19.35
N LEU A 160 19.26 -1.36 -18.50
CA LEU A 160 19.42 -0.44 -17.38
C LEU A 160 20.07 -1.16 -16.19
N GLY A 161 21.30 -0.76 -15.85
CA GLY A 161 22.01 -1.25 -14.67
C GLY A 161 21.20 -0.98 -13.39
N SER A 162 21.29 -1.88 -12.41
CA SER A 162 20.52 -1.84 -11.15
C SER A 162 18.99 -1.99 -11.29
N CYS A 163 18.45 -2.22 -12.50
CA CYS A 163 17.00 -2.36 -12.72
C CYS A 163 16.53 -3.78 -13.03
N THR A 164 17.44 -4.71 -13.35
CA THR A 164 17.14 -6.14 -13.59
C THR A 164 15.95 -6.35 -14.54
N MET A 165 16.03 -5.75 -15.73
CA MET A 165 15.00 -5.82 -16.78
C MET A 165 14.88 -7.23 -17.40
N LYS A 166 14.36 -8.19 -16.62
CA LYS A 166 14.17 -9.60 -16.98
C LYS A 166 12.80 -9.87 -17.61
N LEU A 167 12.55 -11.13 -17.95
CA LEU A 167 11.23 -11.57 -18.40
C LEU A 167 10.18 -11.34 -17.31
N ASN A 168 9.04 -10.76 -17.69
CA ASN A 168 7.80 -10.82 -16.92
C ASN A 168 6.89 -11.82 -17.63
N ALA A 169 6.87 -13.08 -17.18
CA ALA A 169 6.23 -14.14 -17.95
C ALA A 169 4.70 -13.99 -17.90
N ALA A 170 4.02 -14.29 -19.00
CA ALA A 170 2.55 -14.21 -19.05
C ALA A 170 1.89 -15.08 -17.96
N THR A 171 2.44 -16.26 -17.70
CA THR A 171 1.96 -17.17 -16.64
C THR A 171 2.07 -16.59 -15.24
N GLU A 172 3.05 -15.73 -14.98
CA GLU A 172 3.24 -15.04 -13.70
C GLU A 172 2.30 -13.82 -13.56
N LEU A 173 1.96 -13.18 -14.69
CA LEU A 173 1.12 -11.97 -14.70
C LEU A 173 -0.38 -12.25 -14.69
N LEU A 174 -0.84 -13.38 -15.24
CA LEU A 174 -2.28 -13.69 -15.34
C LEU A 174 -3.03 -13.62 -14.00
N PRO A 175 -2.52 -14.18 -12.88
CA PRO A 175 -3.27 -14.25 -11.63
C PRO A 175 -3.59 -12.88 -11.00
N ILE A 176 -2.84 -11.83 -11.30
CA ILE A 176 -3.04 -10.50 -10.68
C ILE A 176 -4.41 -9.87 -11.01
N THR A 177 -5.12 -10.41 -12.01
CA THR A 177 -6.44 -9.95 -12.45
C THR A 177 -7.57 -10.93 -12.11
N TRP A 178 -7.29 -12.04 -11.44
CA TRP A 178 -8.34 -12.94 -10.98
C TRP A 178 -9.10 -12.29 -9.82
N PRO A 179 -10.44 -12.36 -9.79
CA PRO A 179 -11.24 -11.73 -8.73
C PRO A 179 -10.82 -12.16 -7.31
N GLU A 180 -10.40 -13.42 -7.15
CA GLU A 180 -9.90 -13.98 -5.89
C GLU A 180 -8.67 -13.23 -5.35
N PHE A 181 -7.90 -12.56 -6.22
CA PHE A 181 -6.83 -11.64 -5.84
C PHE A 181 -7.26 -10.17 -5.94
N SER A 182 -7.77 -9.74 -7.09
CA SER A 182 -7.94 -8.31 -7.38
C SER A 182 -9.17 -7.66 -6.73
N ALA A 183 -10.15 -8.45 -6.26
CA ALA A 183 -11.43 -7.94 -5.76
C ALA A 183 -11.60 -8.11 -4.24
N MET A 184 -10.54 -8.49 -3.52
CA MET A 184 -10.58 -8.63 -2.06
C MET A 184 -10.26 -7.30 -1.37
N HIS A 185 -11.13 -6.87 -0.46
CA HIS A 185 -10.82 -5.71 0.38
C HIS A 185 -9.71 -6.05 1.39
N PRO A 186 -8.69 -5.19 1.60
CA PRO A 186 -7.52 -5.53 2.42
C PRO A 186 -7.82 -5.77 3.92
N PHE A 187 -9.00 -5.36 4.39
CA PHE A 187 -9.43 -5.50 5.79
C PHE A 187 -10.59 -6.49 5.97
N VAL A 188 -10.75 -7.46 5.07
CA VAL A 188 -11.69 -8.57 5.30
C VAL A 188 -11.30 -9.38 6.55
N PRO A 189 -12.26 -10.06 7.20
CA PRO A 189 -11.96 -11.09 8.18
C PRO A 189 -10.95 -12.11 7.65
N VAL A 190 -9.95 -12.48 8.45
CA VAL A 190 -8.83 -13.34 8.03
C VAL A 190 -9.29 -14.69 7.46
N ASN A 191 -10.41 -15.22 7.94
CA ASN A 191 -10.98 -16.47 7.42
C ASN A 191 -11.51 -16.37 5.97
N GLN A 192 -11.70 -15.17 5.43
CA GLN A 192 -12.05 -14.94 4.02
C GLN A 192 -10.81 -14.82 3.11
N ALA A 193 -9.61 -14.65 3.70
CA ALA A 193 -8.35 -14.42 2.99
C ALA A 193 -7.36 -15.60 3.16
N GLN A 194 -7.85 -16.82 3.37
CA GLN A 194 -6.98 -17.98 3.64
C GLN A 194 -6.03 -18.30 2.47
N GLY A 195 -6.49 -18.16 1.22
CA GLY A 195 -5.63 -18.35 0.04
C GLY A 195 -4.48 -17.33 -0.03
N TYR A 196 -4.75 -16.08 0.38
CA TYR A 196 -3.69 -15.08 0.56
C TYR A 196 -2.72 -15.49 1.66
N ALA A 197 -3.21 -15.95 2.81
CA ALA A 197 -2.35 -16.36 3.92
C ALA A 197 -1.40 -17.50 3.53
N GLU A 198 -1.88 -18.48 2.75
CA GLU A 198 -1.06 -19.57 2.23
C GLU A 198 0.05 -19.04 1.30
N ILE A 199 -0.31 -18.25 0.28
CA ILE A 199 0.65 -17.71 -0.69
C ILE A 199 1.69 -16.81 -0.03
N LEU A 200 1.28 -15.95 0.90
CA LEU A 200 2.19 -15.06 1.61
C LEU A 200 3.15 -15.86 2.49
N SER A 201 2.66 -16.90 3.19
CA SER A 201 3.51 -17.76 4.03
C SER A 201 4.51 -18.57 3.21
N GLU A 202 4.11 -19.10 2.05
CA GLU A 202 5.02 -19.80 1.13
C GLU A 202 6.08 -18.85 0.58
N LEU A 203 5.68 -17.66 0.14
CA LEU A 203 6.60 -16.64 -0.37
C LEU A 203 7.59 -16.20 0.71
N GLU A 204 7.13 -15.94 1.94
CA GLU A 204 8.00 -15.60 3.06
C GLU A 204 9.04 -16.69 3.32
N LYS A 205 8.62 -17.96 3.30
CA LYS A 205 9.51 -19.11 3.50
C LYS A 205 10.56 -19.22 2.39
N ASP A 206 10.15 -19.09 1.13
CA ASP A 206 11.07 -19.17 0.00
C ASP A 206 12.08 -18.02 0.03
N LEU A 207 11.63 -16.80 0.36
CA LEU A 207 12.51 -15.64 0.52
C LEU A 207 13.48 -15.83 1.70
N CYS A 208 13.04 -16.39 2.82
CA CYS A 208 13.91 -16.73 3.95
C CYS A 208 14.94 -17.78 3.57
N GLU A 209 14.58 -18.81 2.79
CA GLU A 209 15.52 -19.83 2.33
C GLU A 209 16.57 -19.24 1.37
N ILE A 210 16.16 -18.37 0.44
CA ILE A 210 17.05 -17.67 -0.51
C ILE A 210 18.03 -16.76 0.23
N THR A 211 17.53 -15.96 1.18
CA THR A 211 18.33 -14.91 1.85
C THR A 211 19.03 -15.40 3.13
N ARG A 212 18.64 -16.57 3.64
CA ARG A 212 19.04 -17.11 4.95
C ARG A 212 18.64 -16.24 6.14
N PHE A 213 17.68 -15.32 5.97
CA PHE A 213 17.07 -14.61 7.09
C PHE A 213 16.10 -15.51 7.86
N SER A 214 15.93 -15.23 9.15
CA SER A 214 15.01 -15.98 10.02
C SER A 214 13.53 -15.65 9.79
N ALA A 215 13.23 -14.50 9.19
CA ALA A 215 11.88 -14.02 8.92
C ALA A 215 11.87 -13.01 7.76
N CYS A 216 10.72 -12.86 7.11
CA CYS A 216 10.47 -11.90 6.05
C CYS A 216 9.22 -11.09 6.38
N SER A 217 9.19 -9.81 5.99
CA SER A 217 7.99 -8.98 6.03
C SER A 217 7.65 -8.52 4.63
N LEU A 218 6.42 -8.78 4.19
CA LEU A 218 5.90 -8.41 2.88
C LEU A 218 5.18 -7.05 2.87
N GLN A 219 5.20 -6.32 3.99
CA GLN A 219 4.52 -5.02 4.12
C GLN A 219 5.14 -3.89 3.28
N PRO A 220 6.49 -3.75 3.16
CA PRO A 220 7.08 -2.68 2.35
C PRO A 220 6.76 -2.84 0.87
N ASN A 221 6.13 -1.83 0.26
CA ASN A 221 5.65 -1.88 -1.12
C ASN A 221 6.64 -1.32 -2.17
N SER A 222 7.89 -1.07 -1.78
CA SER A 222 9.00 -0.66 -2.66
C SER A 222 10.35 -0.91 -1.98
N GLY A 223 11.44 -0.93 -2.75
CA GLY A 223 12.80 -1.08 -2.21
C GLY A 223 13.15 -0.02 -1.16
N ALA A 224 12.89 1.26 -1.45
CA ALA A 224 13.12 2.35 -0.50
C ALA A 224 12.28 2.23 0.79
N GLN A 225 11.05 1.73 0.70
CA GLN A 225 10.24 1.44 1.90
C GLN A 225 10.81 0.25 2.69
N GLY A 226 11.42 -0.73 2.01
CA GLY A 226 12.15 -1.83 2.64
C GLY A 226 13.40 -1.35 3.38
N GLU A 227 14.16 -0.43 2.80
CA GLU A 227 15.28 0.26 3.45
C GLU A 227 14.82 1.00 4.71
N TYR A 228 13.81 1.86 4.58
CA TYR A 228 13.24 2.59 5.70
C TYR A 228 12.76 1.66 6.81
N ALA A 229 12.00 0.62 6.47
CA ALA A 229 11.53 -0.37 7.44
C ALA A 229 12.69 -1.10 8.13
N GLY A 230 13.71 -1.54 7.38
CA GLY A 230 14.89 -2.19 7.93
C GLY A 230 15.65 -1.31 8.92
N LEU A 231 15.84 -0.03 8.60
CA LEU A 231 16.46 0.94 9.51
C LEU A 231 15.59 1.22 10.74
N MET A 232 14.27 1.28 10.59
CA MET A 232 13.35 1.42 11.72
C MET A 232 13.42 0.21 12.66
N VAL A 233 13.60 -1.01 12.13
CA VAL A 233 13.81 -2.23 12.92
C VAL A 233 15.17 -2.19 13.63
N ILE A 234 16.25 -1.78 12.96
CA ILE A 234 17.57 -1.58 13.61
C ILE A 234 17.47 -0.55 14.75
N ARG A 235 16.76 0.55 14.53
CA ARG A 235 16.54 1.57 15.55
C ARG A 235 15.75 1.03 16.73
N ALA A 236 14.66 0.30 16.47
CA ALA A 236 13.86 -0.34 17.52
C ALA A 236 14.68 -1.36 18.32
N TYR A 237 15.55 -2.13 17.65
CA TYR A 237 16.47 -3.09 18.28
C TYR A 237 17.40 -2.41 19.30
N HIS A 238 17.96 -1.24 18.97
CA HIS A 238 18.83 -0.48 19.87
C HIS A 238 18.04 0.15 21.02
N ILE A 239 16.85 0.71 20.73
CA ILE A 239 15.96 1.29 21.75
C ILE A 239 15.56 0.24 22.79
N ASP A 240 15.19 -0.97 22.36
CA ASP A 240 14.81 -2.09 23.24
C ASP A 240 15.96 -2.49 24.20
N ARG A 241 17.21 -2.25 23.80
CA ARG A 241 18.41 -2.53 24.62
C ARG A 241 18.85 -1.35 25.49
N GLY A 242 18.15 -0.22 25.43
CA GLY A 242 18.52 1.01 26.12
C GLY A 242 19.58 1.86 25.40
N ASP A 243 20.00 1.46 24.20
CA ASP A 243 20.99 2.17 23.39
C ASP A 243 20.37 3.28 22.55
N HIS A 244 19.56 4.15 23.17
CA HIS A 244 18.82 5.23 22.48
C HIS A 244 19.72 6.25 21.75
N HIS A 245 21.00 6.28 22.11
CA HIS A 245 22.01 7.19 21.57
C HIS A 245 22.67 6.67 20.29
N ARG A 246 22.42 5.40 19.90
CA ARG A 246 22.87 4.82 18.63
C ARG A 246 22.00 5.30 17.48
N VAL A 247 22.41 6.39 16.83
CA VAL A 247 21.67 7.08 15.78
C VAL A 247 22.43 7.25 14.47
N LYS A 248 23.72 6.88 14.42
CA LYS A 248 24.55 7.04 13.22
C LYS A 248 24.49 5.82 12.32
N VAL A 249 24.32 6.04 11.02
CA VAL A 249 24.38 4.99 10.00
C VAL A 249 25.51 5.27 9.02
N LEU A 250 26.42 4.31 8.88
CA LEU A 250 27.48 4.36 7.89
C LEU A 250 26.89 4.01 6.51
N ILE A 251 27.25 4.76 5.48
CA ILE A 251 26.79 4.50 4.10
C ILE A 251 27.98 4.72 3.15
N PRO A 252 28.42 3.70 2.38
CA PRO A 252 29.43 3.87 1.35
C PRO A 252 29.03 4.93 0.31
N ALA A 253 29.99 5.70 -0.18
CA ALA A 253 29.76 6.73 -1.20
C ALA A 253 29.21 6.16 -2.53
N SER A 254 29.39 4.85 -2.76
CA SER A 254 28.85 4.12 -3.91
C SER A 254 27.39 3.69 -3.75
N ALA A 255 26.78 3.82 -2.57
CA ALA A 255 25.43 3.35 -2.32
C ALA A 255 24.39 4.02 -3.23
N HIS A 256 23.27 3.32 -3.46
CA HIS A 256 22.14 3.89 -4.18
C HIS A 256 21.60 5.14 -3.44
N GLY A 257 21.07 6.11 -4.19
CA GLY A 257 20.63 7.40 -3.63
C GLY A 257 19.44 7.28 -2.65
N THR A 258 18.74 6.14 -2.65
CA THR A 258 17.68 5.85 -1.67
C THR A 258 18.26 5.61 -0.28
N ASN A 259 19.42 4.97 -0.15
CA ASN A 259 20.03 4.62 1.14
C ASN A 259 20.19 5.84 2.08
N PRO A 260 20.86 6.94 1.67
CA PRO A 260 20.97 8.12 2.53
C PRO A 260 19.63 8.81 2.77
N ALA A 261 18.71 8.79 1.80
CA ALA A 261 17.38 9.36 1.97
C ALA A 261 16.55 8.58 3.01
N SER A 262 16.59 7.25 2.95
CA SER A 262 15.99 6.33 3.91
C SER A 262 16.60 6.48 5.30
N GLY A 263 17.93 6.64 5.38
CA GLY A 263 18.66 6.95 6.63
C GLY A 263 18.14 8.20 7.33
N VAL A 264 18.07 9.31 6.59
CA VAL A 264 17.53 10.58 7.13
C VAL A 264 16.05 10.44 7.50
N MET A 265 15.25 9.76 6.68
CA MET A 265 13.82 9.55 6.94
C MET A 265 13.58 8.71 8.21
N ALA A 266 14.46 7.74 8.49
CA ALA A 266 14.46 6.94 9.72
C ALA A 266 14.93 7.72 10.97
N GLY A 267 15.29 9.00 10.81
CA GLY A 267 15.80 9.84 11.89
C GLY A 267 17.23 9.50 12.30
N MET A 268 18.01 8.89 11.41
CA MET A 268 19.43 8.58 11.62
C MET A 268 20.34 9.67 11.04
N GLU A 269 21.52 9.81 11.63
CA GLU A 269 22.60 10.66 11.13
C GLU A 269 23.46 9.87 10.14
N VAL A 270 23.45 10.28 8.87
CA VAL A 270 24.21 9.61 7.81
C VAL A 270 25.68 10.01 7.87
N VAL A 271 26.56 9.01 7.94
CA VAL A 271 28.01 9.18 7.85
C VAL A 271 28.52 8.47 6.61
N VAL A 272 29.00 9.24 5.63
CA VAL A 272 29.50 8.69 4.37
C VAL A 272 30.83 7.99 4.60
N VAL A 273 30.99 6.75 4.13
CA VAL A 273 32.26 6.01 4.06
C VAL A 273 32.82 6.13 2.65
N LYS A 274 34.12 6.38 2.52
CA LYS A 274 34.78 6.55 1.22
C LYS A 274 34.81 5.24 0.43
N SER A 275 35.04 5.39 -0.87
CA SER A 275 35.41 4.29 -1.75
C SER A 275 36.85 4.47 -2.21
N ASP A 276 37.54 3.36 -2.49
CA ASP A 276 38.87 3.38 -3.08
C ASP A 276 38.82 3.72 -4.59
N ASP A 277 39.99 3.87 -5.22
CA ASP A 277 40.11 4.20 -6.65
C ASP A 277 39.53 3.12 -7.58
N LYS A 278 39.26 1.92 -7.07
CA LYS A 278 38.66 0.80 -7.81
C LYS A 278 37.16 0.67 -7.55
N GLY A 279 36.59 1.52 -6.69
CA GLY A 279 35.17 1.55 -6.37
C GLY A 279 34.74 0.58 -5.27
N TYR A 280 35.69 -0.03 -4.55
CA TYR A 280 35.43 -0.82 -3.34
C TYR A 280 35.23 0.08 -2.13
N VAL A 281 34.67 -0.44 -1.05
CA VAL A 281 34.63 0.25 0.25
C VAL A 281 36.05 0.48 0.77
N ASP A 282 36.38 1.72 1.14
CA ASP A 282 37.66 2.02 1.80
C ASP A 282 37.64 1.44 3.22
N MET A 283 38.33 0.32 3.41
CA MET A 283 38.36 -0.42 4.67
C MET A 283 39.02 0.37 5.82
N ASP A 284 39.97 1.26 5.52
CA ASP A 284 40.64 2.06 6.55
C ASP A 284 39.72 3.20 7.01
N ASP A 285 39.04 3.85 6.07
CA ASP A 285 38.02 4.87 6.37
C ASP A 285 36.82 4.26 7.11
N LEU A 286 36.39 3.04 6.73
CA LEU A 286 35.34 2.30 7.44
C LEU A 286 35.73 2.02 8.89
N ARG A 287 36.92 1.46 9.14
CA ARG A 287 37.41 1.17 10.50
C ARG A 287 37.51 2.43 11.34
N MET A 288 38.07 3.50 10.76
CA MET A 288 38.19 4.80 11.42
C MET A 288 36.83 5.33 11.88
N LYS A 289 35.83 5.37 10.97
CA LYS A 289 34.49 5.89 11.26
C LYS A 289 33.70 5.00 12.21
N ALA A 290 33.84 3.68 12.08
CA ALA A 290 33.21 2.74 12.99
C ALA A 290 33.71 2.93 14.44
N GLU A 291 35.02 3.10 14.64
CA GLU A 291 35.59 3.37 15.97
C GLU A 291 35.27 4.78 16.46
N GLU A 292 35.38 5.81 15.60
CA GLU A 292 35.04 7.21 15.94
C GLU A 292 33.58 7.33 16.41
N HIS A 293 32.68 6.52 15.85
CA HIS A 293 31.26 6.57 16.16
C HIS A 293 30.77 5.40 17.01
N LYS A 294 31.65 4.58 17.56
CA LYS A 294 31.33 3.34 18.29
C LYS A 294 30.18 3.44 19.29
N ASP A 295 30.14 4.49 20.09
CA ASP A 295 29.07 4.70 21.08
C ASP A 295 27.74 5.10 20.42
N THR A 296 27.78 5.77 19.27
CA THR A 296 26.60 6.29 18.56
C THR A 296 26.23 5.51 17.30
N LEU A 297 26.95 4.43 16.99
CA LEU A 297 26.79 3.65 15.75
C LEU A 297 25.55 2.76 15.85
N ALA A 298 24.54 3.05 15.03
CA ALA A 298 23.36 2.22 14.84
C ALA A 298 23.61 1.09 13.84
N GLY A 299 24.32 1.38 12.74
CA GLY A 299 24.60 0.37 11.73
C GLY A 299 25.28 0.86 10.48
N LEU A 300 25.30 -0.01 9.47
CA LEU A 300 25.83 0.21 8.12
C LEU A 300 24.76 -0.17 7.11
N MET A 301 24.61 0.61 6.04
CA MET A 301 23.93 0.17 4.82
C MET A 301 24.96 -0.18 3.76
N VAL A 302 24.90 -1.39 3.21
CA VAL A 302 25.81 -1.86 2.16
C VAL A 302 25.03 -2.52 1.03
N THR A 303 25.43 -2.33 -0.22
CA THR A 303 24.86 -3.04 -1.37
C THR A 303 25.83 -4.14 -1.79
N TYR A 304 25.37 -5.38 -1.95
CA TYR A 304 26.21 -6.50 -2.35
C TYR A 304 25.54 -7.37 -3.43
N PRO A 305 26.20 -7.61 -4.59
CA PRO A 305 27.40 -6.92 -5.10
C PRO A 305 27.22 -5.40 -5.15
N SER A 306 28.33 -4.66 -5.17
CA SER A 306 28.27 -3.19 -5.13
C SER A 306 27.54 -2.63 -6.35
N THR A 307 27.15 -1.35 -6.29
CA THR A 307 26.50 -0.64 -7.42
C THR A 307 27.42 -0.52 -8.65
N HIS A 308 28.72 -0.76 -8.50
CA HIS A 308 29.68 -0.89 -9.61
C HIS A 308 29.65 -2.28 -10.28
N GLY A 309 28.85 -3.22 -9.78
CA GLY A 309 28.76 -4.59 -10.30
C GLY A 309 29.93 -5.49 -9.88
N VAL A 310 30.57 -5.18 -8.75
CA VAL A 310 31.76 -5.89 -8.26
C VAL A 310 31.46 -6.58 -6.94
N PHE A 311 31.94 -7.82 -6.79
CA PHE A 311 31.87 -8.57 -5.53
C PHE A 311 33.00 -8.10 -4.60
N GLU A 312 32.63 -7.50 -3.47
CA GLU A 312 33.57 -7.14 -2.39
C GLU A 312 34.17 -8.41 -1.77
N GLU A 313 35.50 -8.59 -1.86
CA GLU A 313 36.20 -9.72 -1.22
C GLU A 313 36.18 -9.61 0.32
N THR A 314 35.94 -8.41 0.85
CA THR A 314 36.00 -8.06 2.28
C THR A 314 34.63 -7.95 2.94
N ILE A 315 33.53 -8.37 2.29
CA ILE A 315 32.17 -8.17 2.81
C ILE A 315 31.95 -8.73 4.23
N THR A 316 32.55 -9.88 4.55
CA THR A 316 32.48 -10.46 5.90
C THR A 316 33.24 -9.61 6.92
N GLU A 317 34.40 -9.08 6.54
CA GLU A 317 35.20 -8.20 7.39
C GLU A 317 34.48 -6.86 7.64
N ILE A 318 33.81 -6.31 6.64
CA ILE A 318 32.96 -5.12 6.76
C ILE A 318 31.89 -5.35 7.84
N CYS A 319 31.19 -6.48 7.77
CA CYS A 319 30.18 -6.85 8.76
C CYS A 319 30.79 -7.00 10.16
N ASP A 320 31.94 -7.67 10.29
CA ASP A 320 32.62 -7.88 11.56
C ASP A 320 33.04 -6.55 12.22
N ILE A 321 33.58 -5.60 11.45
CA ILE A 321 33.95 -4.27 11.94
C ILE A 321 32.74 -3.54 12.54
N VAL A 322 31.59 -3.58 11.85
CA VAL A 322 30.37 -2.93 12.32
C VAL A 322 29.84 -3.60 13.58
N HIS A 323 29.78 -4.93 13.61
CA HIS A 323 29.31 -5.70 14.77
C HIS A 323 30.22 -5.51 16.00
N GLN A 324 31.54 -5.48 15.82
CA GLN A 324 32.51 -5.22 16.91
C GLN A 324 32.33 -3.84 17.54
N ASN A 325 31.75 -2.88 16.80
CA ASN A 325 31.44 -1.53 17.26
C ASN A 325 29.96 -1.36 17.67
N GLY A 326 29.22 -2.46 17.80
CA GLY A 326 27.84 -2.48 18.30
C GLY A 326 26.77 -2.05 17.28
N GLY A 327 27.14 -1.83 16.02
CA GLY A 327 26.18 -1.56 14.95
C GLY A 327 25.57 -2.83 14.37
N LEU A 328 24.47 -2.70 13.62
CA LEU A 328 23.89 -3.76 12.78
C LEU A 328 24.14 -3.49 11.29
N VAL A 329 24.00 -4.51 10.45
CA VAL A 329 24.20 -4.38 8.99
C VAL A 329 22.86 -4.51 8.27
N TYR A 330 22.52 -3.49 7.49
CA TYR A 330 21.49 -3.53 6.47
C TYR A 330 22.13 -3.80 5.11
N MET A 331 21.72 -4.87 4.44
CA MET A 331 22.14 -5.15 3.07
C MET A 331 21.04 -4.75 2.10
N ASP A 332 21.34 -3.80 1.21
CA ASP A 332 20.52 -3.47 0.06
C ASP A 332 20.57 -4.63 -0.94
N GLY A 333 19.42 -5.29 -1.09
CA GLY A 333 19.24 -6.48 -1.92
C GLY A 333 18.86 -6.21 -3.37
N ALA A 334 18.95 -4.97 -3.87
CA ALA A 334 18.62 -4.67 -5.27
C ALA A 334 19.42 -5.49 -6.29
N ASN A 335 20.64 -5.92 -5.91
CA ASN A 335 21.56 -6.69 -6.75
C ASN A 335 21.57 -8.20 -6.44
N MET A 336 20.48 -8.76 -5.89
CA MET A 336 20.38 -10.20 -5.57
C MET A 336 20.35 -11.15 -6.78
N ASN A 337 20.32 -10.63 -8.02
CA ASN A 337 20.23 -11.42 -9.25
C ASN A 337 21.60 -11.57 -9.93
#